data_AF-A0A9W5ZUD8-F1
#
_entry.id   AF-A0A9W5ZUD8-F1
#
_cell.length_a   1.000
_cell.length_b   1.000
_cell.length_c   1.000
_cell.angle_alpha   90.00
_cell.angle_beta   90.00
_cell.angle_gamma   90.00
#
_symmetry.space_group_name_H-M   'P 1'
#
loop_
_entity.id
_entity.type
_entity.pdbx_description
1 polymer ?
#
loop_
_entity_poly.entity_id
_entity_poly.type
_entity_poly.pdbx_seq_one_letter_code
_entity_poly.pdbx_strand_id
1 'polypeptide(L)'
;MDSRKRDSRTYVEELEKRIERMQEQLESMTRSGIGIQRGVENTTRRSRSSSPVQSVESTTDYREPEDPADGDNIPEMPQVPPDKSLHPSAENDQSIVIDSQDGKMRYFGASSAFSALTDAKVNGLETQPHTGNWRHVAQRSAHPWQLSNWIPHVLQDGLERRIFEPLPCKDTTVQLAREYFATFNHAIPLFEEASFMRSVDRQYSWNPDDSASWWISLNIALAISYRERAHASSSASDNWKKSLGHVKNALNAVVDVFLRNTDIAAVQGLLGLALYFQGTPNPQALFMFAAAAMRLAQSIGLHRENASGASPEAEQRRRVYWIAFILDSDISIRVGRPPVQDIEDYDTHLPTENPPDGRGVLTIDGTRINYFRLLAQLAQIQRLVIRQLYTVTVRQKRAVELEEVYKFEASTPAHIFL
;
A
#
# COMPACT_ATOMS: atom_id res chain seq x y z
N MET A 1 37.58 25.98 21.93
CA MET A 1 36.77 24.75 21.88
C MET A 1 35.65 24.69 22.93
N ASP A 2 35.56 25.63 23.89
CA ASP A 2 34.55 25.58 24.98
C ASP A 2 33.18 26.21 24.70
N SER A 3 33.05 27.11 23.72
CA SER A 3 31.76 27.79 23.46
C SER A 3 30.70 26.85 22.86
N ARG A 4 31.07 25.92 21.95
CA ARG A 4 30.14 24.95 21.36
C ARG A 4 29.57 23.92 22.35
N LYS A 5 30.29 23.59 23.43
CA LYS A 5 29.79 22.67 24.47
C LYS A 5 28.79 23.36 25.40
N ARG A 6 28.92 24.67 25.58
CA ARG A 6 28.01 25.46 26.42
C ARG A 6 26.64 25.62 25.77
N ASP A 7 26.61 25.92 24.47
CA ASP A 7 25.37 26.09 23.71
C ASP A 7 24.58 24.78 23.54
N SER A 8 25.27 23.64 23.45
CA SER A 8 24.61 22.33 23.42
C SER A 8 23.97 21.96 24.75
N ARG A 9 24.48 22.48 25.87
CA ARG A 9 23.97 22.15 27.21
C ARG A 9 22.76 23.00 27.57
N THR A 10 22.78 24.28 27.24
CA THR A 10 21.62 25.17 27.36
C THR A 10 20.47 24.73 26.45
N TYR A 11 20.75 24.23 25.24
CA TYR A 11 19.72 23.67 24.36
C TYR A 11 19.05 22.42 24.94
N VAL A 12 19.82 21.54 25.59
CA VAL A 12 19.28 20.34 26.24
C VAL A 12 18.44 20.71 27.48
N GLU A 13 18.91 21.66 28.30
CA GLU A 13 18.16 22.16 29.46
C GLU A 13 16.83 22.84 29.06
N GLU A 14 16.79 23.49 27.90
CA GLU A 14 15.56 24.10 27.35
C GLU A 14 14.57 23.03 26.84
N LEU A 15 15.08 21.96 26.23
CA LEU A 15 14.27 20.81 25.81
C LEU A 15 13.67 20.06 27.00
N GLU A 16 14.45 19.83 28.06
CA GLU A 16 13.98 19.17 29.28
C GLU A 16 12.84 19.97 29.94
N LYS A 17 13.01 21.29 30.09
CA LYS A 17 11.94 22.18 30.60
C LYS A 17 10.69 22.24 29.72
N ARG A 18 10.81 21.92 28.42
CA ARG A 18 9.66 21.89 27.50
C ARG A 18 8.91 20.57 27.58
N ILE A 19 9.62 19.47 27.82
CA ILE A 19 9.03 18.14 28.04
C ILE A 19 8.26 18.13 29.36
N GLU A 20 8.84 18.69 30.42
CA GLU A 20 8.20 18.75 31.75
C GLU A 20 6.88 19.54 31.72
N ARG A 21 6.87 20.70 31.04
CA ARG A 21 5.63 21.49 30.82
C ARG A 21 4.57 20.75 30.01
N MET A 22 4.96 19.94 29.03
CA MET A 22 4.02 19.14 28.23
C MET A 22 3.40 18.01 29.05
N GLN A 23 4.18 17.38 29.93
CA GLN A 23 3.69 16.33 30.83
C GLN A 23 2.72 16.90 31.85
N GLU A 24 3.00 18.06 32.44
CA GLU A 24 2.06 18.77 33.33
C GLU A 24 0.74 19.11 32.63
N GLN A 25 0.79 19.54 31.36
CA GLN A 25 -0.41 19.80 30.56
C GLN A 25 -1.22 18.52 30.30
N LEU A 26 -0.57 17.41 29.98
CA LEU A 26 -1.24 16.12 29.76
C LEU A 26 -1.91 15.59 31.04
N GLU A 27 -1.25 15.72 32.19
CA GLU A 27 -1.82 15.34 33.48
C GLU A 27 -2.99 16.24 33.91
N SER A 28 -2.95 17.52 33.51
CA SER A 28 -4.07 18.45 33.75
C SER A 28 -5.30 18.10 32.88
N MET A 29 -5.08 17.70 31.62
CA MET A 29 -6.15 17.29 30.71
C MET A 29 -6.78 15.96 31.12
N THR A 30 -5.96 15.03 31.64
CA THR A 30 -6.44 13.72 32.09
C THR A 30 -7.25 13.83 33.39
N ARG A 31 -6.95 14.81 34.25
CA ARG A 31 -7.75 15.14 35.45
C ARG A 31 -9.07 15.83 35.15
N SER A 32 -9.23 16.46 33.98
CA SER A 32 -10.43 17.23 33.61
C SER A 32 -11.53 16.42 32.91
N GLY A 33 -11.45 15.09 32.90
CA GLY A 33 -12.50 14.12 32.57
C GLY A 33 -13.64 14.57 31.63
N ILE A 34 -13.55 14.25 30.34
CA ILE A 34 -14.71 14.10 29.46
C ILE A 34 -14.83 12.61 29.11
N GLY A 35 -15.69 11.91 29.85
CA GLY A 35 -16.06 10.53 29.55
C GLY A 35 -17.04 10.49 28.38
N ILE A 36 -16.84 9.53 27.47
CA ILE A 36 -17.90 9.09 26.54
C ILE A 36 -18.23 7.64 26.88
N GLN A 37 -19.44 7.47 27.40
CA GLN A 37 -20.06 6.23 27.82
C GLN A 37 -20.32 5.29 26.64
N ARG A 38 -20.08 4.00 26.91
CA ARG A 38 -20.70 2.84 26.25
C ARG A 38 -22.24 2.97 26.29
N GLY A 39 -22.88 2.86 25.14
CA GLY A 39 -24.32 2.63 25.00
C GLY A 39 -24.57 1.40 24.12
N VAL A 40 -24.92 0.29 24.78
CA VAL A 40 -25.47 -0.93 24.18
C VAL A 40 -26.98 -0.75 24.18
N GLU A 41 -27.67 -0.94 23.05
CA GLU A 41 -29.05 -1.46 23.06
C GLU A 41 -29.53 -1.96 21.69
N ASN A 42 -30.35 -3.00 21.79
CA ASN A 42 -30.86 -3.90 20.75
C ASN A 42 -31.98 -3.27 19.91
N THR A 43 -32.17 -3.76 18.68
CA THR A 43 -33.52 -3.90 18.12
C THR A 43 -33.62 -5.04 17.11
N THR A 44 -34.77 -5.71 17.18
CA THR A 44 -35.07 -7.06 16.70
C THR A 44 -35.82 -7.03 15.36
N ARG A 45 -35.51 -8.01 14.49
CA ARG A 45 -36.33 -8.64 13.41
C ARG A 45 -37.46 -7.84 12.74
N ARG A 46 -37.41 -7.80 11.40
CA ARG A 46 -38.57 -8.15 10.55
C ARG A 46 -38.15 -8.67 9.16
N SER A 47 -38.80 -9.75 8.77
CA SER A 47 -38.65 -10.56 7.55
C SER A 47 -39.60 -10.13 6.42
N ARG A 48 -39.21 -10.38 5.15
CA ARG A 48 -40.02 -10.66 3.92
C ARG A 48 -39.08 -10.69 2.69
N SER A 49 -38.83 -11.84 2.05
CA SER A 49 -39.58 -12.59 1.01
C SER A 49 -39.33 -12.15 -0.46
N SER A 50 -38.44 -12.89 -1.14
CA SER A 50 -38.49 -13.48 -2.51
C SER A 50 -39.14 -12.82 -3.75
N SER A 51 -38.28 -12.60 -4.78
CA SER A 51 -38.37 -12.98 -6.23
C SER A 51 -39.24 -12.18 -7.23
N PRO A 52 -39.03 -12.26 -8.58
CA PRO A 52 -37.92 -12.81 -9.41
C PRO A 52 -37.40 -11.94 -10.61
N VAL A 53 -36.21 -12.34 -11.09
CA VAL A 53 -35.65 -12.42 -12.48
C VAL A 53 -36.41 -11.80 -13.67
N GLN A 54 -35.69 -11.05 -14.51
CA GLN A 54 -35.78 -11.15 -15.98
C GLN A 54 -34.48 -10.76 -16.69
N SER A 55 -34.09 -11.65 -17.60
CA SER A 55 -32.94 -11.72 -18.50
C SER A 55 -33.18 -10.97 -19.81
N VAL A 56 -32.13 -10.37 -20.39
CA VAL A 56 -32.04 -10.16 -21.85
C VAL A 56 -30.59 -10.31 -22.30
N GLU A 57 -30.35 -11.31 -23.15
CA GLU A 57 -29.13 -11.53 -23.94
C GLU A 57 -29.01 -10.49 -25.06
N SER A 58 -27.79 -10.11 -25.43
CA SER A 58 -27.51 -9.53 -26.75
C SER A 58 -26.09 -9.87 -27.19
N THR A 59 -26.03 -10.75 -28.17
CA THR A 59 -24.89 -11.19 -28.98
C THR A 59 -24.56 -10.19 -30.08
N THR A 60 -23.28 -9.88 -30.28
CA THR A 60 -22.67 -9.45 -31.57
C THR A 60 -21.15 -9.52 -31.35
N ASP A 61 -20.45 -10.55 -31.82
CA ASP A 61 -19.93 -10.78 -33.18
C ASP A 61 -18.92 -9.71 -33.63
N TYR A 62 -17.64 -10.08 -33.53
CA TYR A 62 -16.47 -9.26 -33.85
C TYR A 62 -16.06 -9.50 -35.30
N ARG A 63 -15.95 -8.42 -36.08
CA ARG A 63 -15.20 -8.39 -37.34
C ARG A 63 -14.45 -7.06 -37.45
N GLU A 64 -13.13 -7.14 -37.44
CA GLU A 64 -12.23 -6.09 -37.95
C GLU A 64 -12.42 -5.91 -39.46
N PRO A 65 -12.19 -4.69 -39.96
CA PRO A 65 -11.46 -4.57 -41.20
C PRO A 65 -10.31 -3.55 -41.14
N GLU A 66 -9.29 -3.88 -41.92
CA GLU A 66 -8.01 -3.22 -42.15
C GLU A 66 -8.14 -1.84 -42.86
N ASP A 67 -7.10 -1.02 -42.69
CA ASP A 67 -6.83 0.27 -43.35
C ASP A 67 -6.79 0.19 -44.89
N PRO A 68 -7.04 1.34 -45.55
CA PRO A 68 -6.04 1.80 -46.52
C PRO A 68 -5.70 3.30 -46.42
N ALA A 69 -4.49 3.58 -46.92
CA ALA A 69 -3.75 4.82 -46.89
C ALA A 69 -4.23 5.94 -47.85
N ASP A 70 -3.66 7.13 -47.57
CA ASP A 70 -3.40 8.31 -48.40
C ASP A 70 -4.51 9.32 -48.72
N GLY A 71 -4.20 10.60 -48.42
CA GLY A 71 -4.62 11.73 -49.26
C GLY A 71 -5.22 12.97 -48.57
N ASP A 72 -4.33 13.87 -48.11
CA ASP A 72 -4.41 15.35 -48.16
C ASP A 72 -5.50 16.19 -47.46
N ASN A 73 -4.97 17.16 -46.69
CA ASN A 73 -5.44 18.52 -46.38
C ASN A 73 -6.61 18.73 -45.40
N ILE A 74 -6.28 19.05 -44.14
CA ILE A 74 -7.15 19.80 -43.21
C ILE A 74 -6.32 20.93 -42.55
N PRO A 75 -6.85 22.17 -42.40
CA PRO A 75 -6.05 23.37 -42.11
C PRO A 75 -5.52 23.45 -40.68
N GLU A 76 -4.36 24.07 -40.57
CA GLU A 76 -3.59 24.38 -39.36
C GLU A 76 -4.44 25.15 -38.30
N MET A 77 -4.66 24.53 -37.14
CA MET A 77 -5.20 25.21 -35.95
C MET A 77 -4.07 25.86 -35.15
N PRO A 78 -4.29 27.01 -34.48
CA PRO A 78 -3.23 27.74 -33.80
C PRO A 78 -2.63 26.92 -32.67
N GLN A 79 -1.30 26.80 -32.68
CA GLN A 79 -0.53 26.20 -31.59
C GLN A 79 -0.73 27.01 -30.30
N VAL A 80 -1.47 26.43 -29.36
CA VAL A 80 -1.47 26.87 -27.96
C VAL A 80 -0.16 26.35 -27.34
N PRO A 81 0.69 27.20 -26.74
CA PRO A 81 1.93 26.74 -26.12
C PRO A 81 1.61 25.76 -24.98
N PRO A 82 2.50 24.79 -24.67
CA PRO A 82 2.26 23.83 -23.60
C PRO A 82 2.27 24.57 -22.26
N ASP A 83 1.08 24.83 -21.73
CA ASP A 83 0.91 25.38 -20.41
C ASP A 83 1.35 24.32 -19.38
N LYS A 84 2.54 24.51 -18.81
CA LYS A 84 3.00 23.76 -17.64
C LYS A 84 2.27 24.28 -16.42
N SER A 85 0.98 24.04 -16.32
CA SER A 85 0.18 24.39 -15.16
C SER A 85 -0.22 23.13 -14.40
N LEU A 86 0.14 23.08 -13.11
CA LEU A 86 -0.63 22.28 -12.16
C LEU A 86 -2.03 22.88 -12.21
N HIS A 87 -2.97 22.26 -12.93
CA HIS A 87 -4.37 22.67 -12.85
C HIS A 87 -4.89 22.23 -11.48
N PRO A 88 -5.19 23.16 -10.55
CA PRO A 88 -5.96 22.83 -9.36
C PRO A 88 -7.38 22.61 -9.86
N SER A 89 -7.83 21.36 -9.94
CA SER A 89 -9.22 21.05 -10.19
C SER A 89 -10.05 21.57 -9.02
N ALA A 90 -10.79 22.66 -9.24
CA ALA A 90 -11.83 23.26 -8.39
C ALA A 90 -11.51 23.37 -6.88
N GLU A 91 -11.43 24.63 -6.41
CA GLU A 91 -11.20 25.26 -5.09
C GLU A 91 -11.45 24.52 -3.74
N ASN A 92 -11.74 23.22 -3.69
CA ASN A 92 -11.78 22.44 -2.46
C ASN A 92 -11.30 20.98 -2.62
N ASP A 93 -10.81 20.58 -3.80
CA ASP A 93 -10.32 19.21 -3.98
C ASP A 93 -8.85 19.11 -3.54
N GLN A 94 -8.64 18.54 -2.35
CA GLN A 94 -7.31 18.21 -1.80
C GLN A 94 -6.60 17.11 -2.62
N SER A 95 -6.94 16.88 -3.89
CA SER A 95 -6.31 15.91 -4.76
C SER A 95 -5.34 16.58 -5.73
N ILE A 96 -4.34 15.83 -6.18
CA ILE A 96 -3.34 16.30 -7.14
C ILE A 96 -3.25 15.27 -8.25
N VAL A 97 -3.41 15.73 -9.50
CA VAL A 97 -2.98 14.98 -10.67
C VAL A 97 -1.65 15.54 -11.12
N ILE A 98 -0.64 14.67 -11.21
CA ILE A 98 0.65 15.02 -11.76
C ILE A 98 0.74 14.47 -13.18
N ASP A 99 0.86 15.36 -14.17
CA ASP A 99 1.00 15.02 -15.59
C ASP A 99 2.46 15.09 -16.04
N SER A 100 2.92 14.05 -16.73
CA SER A 100 4.30 13.90 -17.17
C SER A 100 4.44 14.27 -18.64
N GLN A 101 5.63 14.72 -19.03
CA GLN A 101 5.92 15.16 -20.41
C GLN A 101 5.79 14.02 -21.44
N ASP A 102 5.76 12.76 -20.99
CA ASP A 102 5.53 11.57 -21.82
C ASP A 102 4.05 11.12 -21.85
N GLY A 103 3.12 11.95 -21.36
CA GLY A 103 1.68 11.68 -21.34
C GLY A 103 1.23 10.77 -20.20
N LYS A 104 2.12 10.39 -19.26
CA LYS A 104 1.75 9.57 -18.10
C LYS A 104 1.19 10.43 -16.98
N MET A 105 -0.02 10.08 -16.54
CA MET A 105 -0.69 10.74 -15.42
C MET A 105 -0.60 9.94 -14.13
N ARG A 106 -0.49 10.64 -13.00
CA ARG A 106 -0.60 10.05 -11.65
C ARG A 106 -1.53 10.86 -10.77
N TYR A 107 -2.60 10.20 -10.31
CA TYR A 107 -3.51 10.75 -9.31
C TYR A 107 -3.03 10.46 -7.87
N PHE A 108 -3.06 11.47 -7.02
CA PHE A 108 -2.87 11.41 -5.58
C PHE A 108 -4.07 12.07 -4.89
N GLY A 109 -4.78 11.34 -4.04
CA GLY A 109 -5.94 11.89 -3.33
C GLY A 109 -5.60 12.53 -2.00
N ALA A 110 -6.60 13.13 -1.35
CA ALA A 110 -6.46 13.96 -0.15
C ALA A 110 -5.75 13.35 1.06
N SER A 111 -5.73 12.02 1.21
CA SER A 111 -4.98 11.38 2.30
C SER A 111 -3.49 11.25 2.01
N SER A 112 -3.06 11.57 0.79
CA SER A 112 -1.66 11.51 0.36
C SER A 112 -0.85 12.64 0.98
N ALA A 113 0.40 12.33 1.37
CA ALA A 113 1.35 13.34 1.82
C ALA A 113 1.61 14.42 0.76
N PHE A 114 1.41 14.11 -0.52
CA PHE A 114 1.54 15.09 -1.61
C PHE A 114 0.48 16.20 -1.52
N SER A 115 -0.74 15.88 -1.09
CA SER A 115 -1.83 16.84 -0.93
C SER A 115 -1.63 17.81 0.23
N ALA A 116 -1.00 17.36 1.32
CA ALA A 116 -0.68 18.23 2.46
C ALA A 116 0.39 19.29 2.11
N LEU A 117 1.30 18.97 1.20
CA LEU A 117 2.40 19.87 0.80
C LEU A 117 1.95 20.99 -0.15
N THR A 118 0.86 20.80 -0.90
CA THR A 118 0.28 21.84 -1.76
C THR A 118 -0.54 22.85 -0.98
N ASP A 119 -1.25 22.41 0.06
CA ASP A 119 -2.06 23.30 0.92
C ASP A 119 -1.18 24.36 1.63
N ALA A 120 0.02 23.96 2.06
CA ALA A 120 1.00 24.86 2.66
C ALA A 120 1.58 25.93 1.69
N LYS A 121 1.40 25.76 0.37
CA LYS A 121 1.76 26.79 -0.63
C LYS A 121 0.61 27.75 -0.92
N VAL A 122 -0.64 27.30 -0.81
CA VAL A 122 -1.82 28.10 -1.13
C VAL A 122 -2.21 29.02 0.05
N ASN A 123 -1.99 28.57 1.30
CA ASN A 123 -2.51 29.27 2.49
C ASN A 123 -1.58 30.30 3.14
N GLY A 124 -0.52 30.79 2.47
CA GLY A 124 0.17 32.03 2.87
C GLY A 124 0.59 32.16 4.36
N LEU A 125 0.84 31.06 5.06
CA LEU A 125 1.29 31.08 6.46
C LEU A 125 2.80 31.31 6.50
N GLU A 126 3.18 32.58 6.33
CA GLU A 126 4.56 33.04 6.32
C GLU A 126 5.08 33.49 7.70
N THR A 127 4.35 33.22 8.79
CA THR A 127 4.70 33.79 10.11
C THR A 127 4.85 32.75 11.22
N GLN A 128 5.73 31.75 11.06
CA GLN A 128 6.40 31.13 12.23
C GLN A 128 7.85 30.69 11.88
N PRO A 129 8.89 31.12 12.63
CA PRO A 129 10.29 30.87 12.27
C PRO A 129 10.78 29.44 12.57
N HIS A 130 9.92 28.52 12.99
CA HIS A 130 10.34 27.23 13.56
C HIS A 130 9.96 25.99 12.73
N THR A 131 9.30 26.17 11.59
CA THR A 131 8.91 25.08 10.66
C THR A 131 9.76 25.04 9.38
N GLY A 132 10.83 25.84 9.29
CA GLY A 132 11.72 25.90 8.12
C GLY A 132 12.49 24.60 7.83
N ASN A 133 12.65 23.70 8.80
CA ASN A 133 13.43 22.47 8.61
C ASN A 133 12.72 21.41 7.76
N TRP A 134 11.38 21.35 7.75
CA TRP A 134 10.63 20.39 6.92
C TRP A 134 10.61 20.79 5.44
N ARG A 135 10.65 22.10 5.15
CA ARG A 135 10.74 22.64 3.78
C ARG A 135 12.04 22.24 3.09
N HIS A 136 13.16 22.25 3.81
CA HIS A 136 14.46 21.89 3.23
C HIS A 136 14.70 20.39 3.08
N VAL A 137 14.08 19.55 3.92
CA VAL A 137 14.19 18.08 3.79
C VAL A 137 13.36 17.58 2.59
N ALA A 138 12.14 18.10 2.42
CA ALA A 138 11.28 17.77 1.28
C ALA A 138 11.80 18.34 -0.06
N GLN A 139 12.55 19.46 -0.04
CA GLN A 139 13.16 20.03 -1.25
C GLN A 139 14.51 19.43 -1.63
N ARG A 140 15.25 18.82 -0.68
CA ARG A 140 16.57 18.20 -0.95
C ARG A 140 16.51 16.76 -1.46
N SER A 141 15.36 16.10 -1.32
CA SER A 141 15.21 14.69 -1.69
C SER A 141 14.37 14.53 -2.95
N ALA A 142 15.05 14.69 -4.09
CA ALA A 142 14.61 14.27 -5.43
C ALA A 142 13.36 15.00 -5.97
N HIS A 143 13.30 15.18 -7.28
CA HIS A 143 12.06 15.68 -7.91
C HIS A 143 10.91 14.71 -7.54
N PRO A 144 9.67 15.16 -7.28
CA PRO A 144 8.51 14.27 -7.02
C PRO A 144 8.33 13.12 -8.04
N TRP A 145 8.88 13.32 -9.24
CA TRP A 145 8.97 12.36 -10.35
C TRP A 145 10.01 11.25 -10.20
N GLN A 146 11.12 11.49 -9.50
CA GLN A 146 12.26 10.56 -9.49
C GLN A 146 11.97 9.28 -8.70
N LEU A 147 11.11 9.34 -7.68
CA LEU A 147 10.71 8.15 -6.92
C LEU A 147 9.56 7.41 -7.61
N SER A 148 8.63 8.14 -8.24
CA SER A 148 7.47 7.54 -8.92
C SER A 148 7.81 6.88 -10.26
N ASN A 149 8.90 7.28 -10.93
CA ASN A 149 9.45 6.63 -12.13
C ASN A 149 10.59 5.63 -11.81
N TRP A 150 10.75 5.23 -10.55
CA TRP A 150 11.77 4.25 -10.19
C TRP A 150 11.45 2.89 -10.82
N ILE A 151 12.18 2.57 -11.88
CA ILE A 151 12.24 1.26 -12.52
C ILE A 151 13.72 1.03 -12.80
N PRO A 152 14.40 0.11 -12.07
CA PRO A 152 15.79 -0.23 -12.36
C PRO A 152 15.97 -0.63 -13.82
N HIS A 153 17.11 -0.31 -14.44
CA HIS A 153 17.38 -0.64 -15.86
C HIS A 153 17.11 -2.11 -16.19
N VAL A 154 17.47 -3.03 -15.28
CA VAL A 154 17.19 -4.46 -15.44
C VAL A 154 15.70 -4.73 -15.69
N LEU A 155 14.78 -3.96 -15.10
CA LEU A 155 13.34 -4.10 -15.24
C LEU A 155 12.73 -3.25 -16.37
N GLN A 156 13.54 -2.51 -17.13
CA GLN A 156 13.04 -1.65 -18.22
C GLN A 156 12.89 -2.40 -19.56
N ASP A 157 13.62 -3.50 -19.77
CA ASP A 157 13.50 -4.30 -20.99
C ASP A 157 12.20 -5.13 -21.03
N GLY A 158 11.84 -5.63 -22.21
CA GLY A 158 10.68 -6.49 -22.43
C GLY A 158 10.65 -7.76 -21.57
N LEU A 159 9.43 -8.21 -21.24
CA LEU A 159 9.15 -9.42 -20.45
C LEU A 159 9.09 -10.68 -21.34
N GLU A 160 10.14 -10.91 -22.13
CA GLU A 160 10.12 -11.89 -23.23
C GLU A 160 10.64 -13.29 -22.85
N ARG A 161 11.40 -13.40 -21.74
CA ARG A 161 12.07 -14.65 -21.33
C ARG A 161 11.75 -15.02 -19.89
N ARG A 162 11.19 -16.21 -19.66
CA ARG A 162 10.86 -16.70 -18.31
C ARG A 162 12.05 -16.68 -17.32
N ILE A 163 13.27 -16.94 -17.82
CA ILE A 163 14.51 -16.95 -17.05
C ILE A 163 15.43 -15.83 -17.55
N PHE A 164 15.68 -14.86 -16.67
CA PHE A 164 16.66 -13.78 -16.82
C PHE A 164 17.85 -13.99 -15.87
N GLU A 165 17.58 -14.23 -14.58
CA GLU A 165 18.58 -14.64 -13.59
C GLU A 165 18.52 -16.17 -13.40
N PRO A 166 19.62 -16.91 -13.61
CA PRO A 166 19.61 -18.35 -13.38
C PRO A 166 19.38 -18.65 -11.90
N LEU A 167 18.66 -19.74 -11.60
CA LEU A 167 18.59 -20.22 -10.22
C LEU A 167 19.99 -20.62 -9.73
N PRO A 168 20.36 -20.29 -8.47
CA PRO A 168 21.59 -20.78 -7.86
C PRO A 168 21.64 -22.31 -7.79
N CYS A 169 22.79 -22.86 -7.39
CA CYS A 169 22.86 -24.29 -7.06
C CYS A 169 21.93 -24.62 -5.88
N LYS A 170 21.51 -25.89 -5.78
CA LYS A 170 20.54 -26.35 -4.77
C LYS A 170 20.89 -25.89 -3.36
N ASP A 171 22.16 -26.04 -2.95
CA ASP A 171 22.61 -25.66 -1.61
C ASP A 171 22.43 -24.16 -1.33
N THR A 172 22.77 -23.31 -2.31
CA THR A 172 22.60 -21.86 -2.19
C THR A 172 21.12 -21.48 -2.16
N THR A 173 20.28 -22.13 -2.97
CA THR A 173 18.83 -21.88 -2.97
C THR A 173 18.17 -22.30 -1.66
N VAL A 174 18.54 -23.46 -1.12
CA VAL A 174 18.07 -23.92 0.20
C VAL A 174 18.51 -22.96 1.29
N GLN A 175 19.75 -22.47 1.26
CA GLN A 175 20.26 -21.49 2.21
C GLN A 175 19.46 -20.18 2.15
N LEU A 176 19.27 -19.61 0.96
CA LEU A 176 18.52 -18.38 0.76
C LEU A 176 17.05 -18.53 1.17
N ALA A 177 16.42 -19.68 0.89
CA ALA A 177 15.05 -19.96 1.32
C ALA A 177 14.95 -20.01 2.86
N ARG A 178 15.91 -20.67 3.54
CA ARG A 178 15.95 -20.67 5.02
C ARG A 178 16.15 -19.26 5.59
N GLU A 179 17.00 -18.45 4.98
CA GLU A 179 17.19 -17.04 5.39
C GLU A 179 15.90 -16.24 5.24
N TYR A 180 15.16 -16.44 4.14
CA TYR A 180 13.85 -15.84 3.93
C TYR A 180 12.85 -16.25 5.03
N PHE A 181 12.79 -17.54 5.37
CA PHE A 181 11.91 -18.04 6.42
C PHE A 181 12.30 -17.58 7.83
N ALA A 182 13.59 -17.42 8.10
CA ALA A 182 14.10 -16.96 9.39
C ALA A 182 13.90 -15.45 9.62
N THR A 183 13.76 -14.66 8.54
CA THR A 183 13.69 -13.20 8.61
C THR A 183 12.34 -12.69 8.13
N PHE A 184 12.19 -12.50 6.82
CA PHE A 184 11.04 -11.84 6.21
C PHE A 184 9.73 -12.59 6.45
N ASN A 185 9.68 -13.90 6.16
CA ASN A 185 8.46 -14.69 6.34
C ASN A 185 8.11 -14.92 7.83
N HIS A 186 9.09 -14.76 8.73
CA HIS A 186 8.81 -14.82 10.16
C HIS A 186 7.96 -13.61 10.60
N ALA A 187 8.26 -12.41 10.08
CA ALA A 187 7.47 -11.21 10.34
C ALA A 187 6.14 -11.19 9.57
N ILE A 188 6.18 -11.55 8.28
CA ILE A 188 5.04 -11.54 7.36
C ILE A 188 4.83 -12.95 6.80
N PRO A 189 3.95 -13.78 7.41
CA PRO A 189 3.86 -15.21 7.13
C PRO A 189 3.11 -15.51 5.82
N LEU A 190 3.74 -15.17 4.71
CA LEU A 190 3.22 -15.34 3.36
C LEU A 190 3.13 -16.81 2.95
N PHE A 191 4.17 -17.60 3.26
CA PHE A 191 4.26 -19.02 2.91
C PHE A 191 4.35 -19.91 4.14
N GLU A 192 3.93 -21.17 3.97
CA GLU A 192 4.16 -22.25 4.92
C GLU A 192 5.50 -22.92 4.60
N GLU A 193 6.40 -22.99 5.58
CA GLU A 193 7.81 -23.36 5.36
C GLU A 193 7.98 -24.80 4.88
N ALA A 194 7.30 -25.77 5.50
CA ALA A 194 7.49 -27.18 5.16
C ALA A 194 7.06 -27.48 3.72
N SER A 195 5.94 -26.91 3.27
CA SER A 195 5.46 -27.05 1.89
C SER A 195 6.36 -26.33 0.92
N PHE A 196 6.82 -25.12 1.25
CA PHE A 196 7.73 -24.38 0.39
C PHE A 196 9.07 -25.12 0.21
N MET A 197 9.67 -25.61 1.30
CA MET A 197 10.94 -26.33 1.25
C MET A 197 10.82 -27.65 0.49
N ARG A 198 9.69 -28.36 0.60
CA ARG A 198 9.41 -29.53 -0.27
C ARG A 198 9.36 -29.17 -1.75
N SER A 199 8.78 -28.02 -2.10
CA SER A 199 8.78 -27.53 -3.48
C SER A 199 10.17 -27.10 -3.95
N VAL A 200 11.01 -26.53 -3.07
CA VAL A 200 12.43 -26.28 -3.36
C VAL A 200 13.16 -27.58 -3.68
N ASP A 201 12.98 -28.62 -2.87
CA ASP A 201 13.60 -29.93 -3.14
C ASP A 201 13.13 -30.53 -4.46
N ARG A 202 11.84 -30.42 -4.76
CA ARG A 202 11.25 -30.87 -6.02
C ARG A 202 11.82 -30.09 -7.22
N GLN A 203 12.08 -28.79 -7.09
CA GLN A 203 12.63 -27.95 -8.17
C GLN A 203 13.99 -28.45 -8.69
N TYR A 204 14.80 -29.08 -7.83
CA TYR A 204 16.10 -29.65 -8.19
C TYR A 204 16.05 -31.18 -8.39
N SER A 205 14.86 -31.74 -8.55
CA SER A 205 14.66 -33.15 -8.87
C SER A 205 14.48 -33.35 -10.38
N TRP A 206 14.23 -34.60 -10.78
CA TRP A 206 13.90 -34.96 -12.16
C TRP A 206 12.52 -34.43 -12.61
N ASN A 207 11.67 -33.95 -11.69
CA ASN A 207 10.31 -33.48 -11.96
C ASN A 207 10.02 -32.13 -11.25
N PRO A 208 10.63 -31.02 -11.71
CA PRO A 208 10.38 -29.69 -11.15
C PRO A 208 8.91 -29.28 -11.29
N ASP A 209 8.50 -28.29 -10.48
CA ASP A 209 7.18 -27.69 -10.60
C ASP A 209 7.24 -26.56 -11.64
N ASP A 210 6.50 -26.70 -12.73
CA ASP A 210 6.49 -25.71 -13.82
C ASP A 210 5.42 -24.65 -13.67
N SER A 211 4.66 -24.62 -12.57
CA SER A 211 3.60 -23.62 -12.39
C SER A 211 4.16 -22.19 -12.27
N ALA A 212 3.43 -21.23 -12.83
CA ALA A 212 3.76 -19.82 -12.74
C ALA A 212 3.76 -19.33 -11.27
N SER A 213 2.75 -19.75 -10.49
CA SER A 213 2.63 -19.44 -9.07
C SER A 213 3.87 -19.87 -8.27
N TRP A 214 4.36 -21.10 -8.47
CA TRP A 214 5.56 -21.58 -7.82
C TRP A 214 6.80 -20.81 -8.27
N TRP A 215 6.95 -20.61 -9.58
CA TRP A 215 8.09 -19.88 -10.15
C TRP A 215 8.23 -18.47 -9.56
N ILE A 216 7.11 -17.74 -9.44
CA ILE A 216 7.07 -16.43 -8.80
C ILE A 216 7.45 -16.54 -7.32
N SER A 217 6.85 -17.48 -6.59
CA SER A 217 7.08 -17.66 -5.16
C SER A 217 8.55 -17.95 -4.84
N LEU A 218 9.19 -18.85 -5.58
CA LEU A 218 10.61 -19.18 -5.45
C LEU A 218 11.48 -17.95 -5.71
N ASN A 219 11.27 -17.28 -6.84
CA ASN A 219 12.08 -16.12 -7.22
C ASN A 219 11.92 -14.95 -6.24
N ILE A 220 10.72 -14.73 -5.68
CA ILE A 220 10.51 -13.70 -4.67
C ILE A 220 11.25 -14.02 -3.37
N ALA A 221 11.20 -15.27 -2.89
CA ALA A 221 11.94 -15.66 -1.69
C ALA A 221 13.45 -15.43 -1.87
N LEU A 222 13.99 -15.81 -3.04
CA LEU A 222 15.40 -15.57 -3.39
C LEU A 222 15.72 -14.08 -3.50
N ALA A 223 14.86 -13.30 -4.18
CA ALA A 223 15.06 -11.87 -4.34
C ALA A 223 15.10 -11.15 -2.99
N ILE A 224 14.16 -11.45 -2.09
CA ILE A 224 14.12 -10.86 -0.75
C ILE A 224 15.39 -11.21 0.03
N SER A 225 15.82 -12.48 0.06
CA SER A 225 17.06 -12.86 0.76
C SER A 225 18.30 -12.16 0.19
N TYR A 226 18.40 -12.05 -1.13
CA TYR A 226 19.48 -11.28 -1.76
C TYR A 226 19.41 -9.80 -1.42
N ARG A 227 18.23 -9.19 -1.37
CA ARG A 227 18.05 -7.80 -0.95
C ARG A 227 18.50 -7.57 0.50
N GLU A 228 18.12 -8.45 1.43
CA GLU A 228 18.55 -8.37 2.83
C GLU A 228 20.08 -8.48 2.94
N ARG A 229 20.70 -9.41 2.21
CA ARG A 229 22.18 -9.51 2.13
C ARG A 229 22.82 -8.25 1.55
N ALA A 230 22.17 -7.60 0.57
CA ALA A 230 22.65 -6.36 0.01
C ALA A 230 22.59 -5.20 1.04
N HIS A 231 21.52 -5.13 1.84
CA HIS A 231 21.40 -4.13 2.91
C HIS A 231 22.40 -4.34 4.05
N ALA A 232 22.74 -5.60 4.35
CA ALA A 232 23.77 -5.92 5.34
C ALA A 232 25.21 -5.63 4.85
N SER A 233 25.40 -5.39 3.55
CA SER A 233 26.71 -5.12 2.95
C SER A 233 26.95 -3.63 2.77
N SER A 234 28.14 -3.15 3.11
CA SER A 234 28.51 -1.72 3.02
C SER A 234 28.95 -1.26 1.61
N SER A 235 29.00 -2.16 0.63
CA SER A 235 29.37 -1.85 -0.77
C SER A 235 28.22 -2.10 -1.74
N ALA A 236 28.31 -1.55 -2.96
CA ALA A 236 27.36 -1.85 -4.04
C ALA A 236 27.42 -3.36 -4.36
N SER A 237 26.52 -4.12 -3.75
CA SER A 237 26.60 -5.56 -3.68
C SER A 237 26.04 -6.22 -4.94
N ASP A 238 26.72 -7.23 -5.48
CA ASP A 238 26.17 -8.11 -6.53
C ASP A 238 24.86 -8.77 -6.10
N ASN A 239 24.60 -8.89 -4.80
CA ASN A 239 23.33 -9.36 -4.26
C ASN A 239 22.16 -8.46 -4.70
N TRP A 240 22.34 -7.14 -4.80
CA TRP A 240 21.28 -6.26 -5.29
C TRP A 240 20.92 -6.54 -6.75
N LYS A 241 21.91 -6.80 -7.60
CA LYS A 241 21.69 -7.18 -9.01
C LYS A 241 20.95 -8.50 -9.11
N LYS A 242 21.37 -9.52 -8.36
CA LYS A 242 20.69 -10.82 -8.29
C LYS A 242 19.25 -10.70 -7.79
N SER A 243 19.02 -9.87 -6.77
CA SER A 243 17.68 -9.56 -6.28
C SER A 243 16.78 -9.04 -7.40
N LEU A 244 17.25 -8.04 -8.16
CA LEU A 244 16.51 -7.50 -9.30
C LEU A 244 16.31 -8.53 -10.42
N GLY A 245 17.31 -9.37 -10.68
CA GLY A 245 17.23 -10.44 -11.67
C GLY A 245 16.15 -11.46 -11.33
N HIS A 246 16.06 -11.90 -10.08
CA HIS A 246 15.00 -12.78 -9.61
C HIS A 246 13.62 -12.12 -9.63
N VAL A 247 13.52 -10.82 -9.31
CA VAL A 247 12.25 -10.08 -9.49
C VAL A 247 11.83 -10.04 -10.95
N LYS A 248 12.76 -9.89 -11.89
CA LYS A 248 12.45 -9.96 -13.33
C LYS A 248 11.91 -11.32 -13.73
N ASN A 249 12.51 -12.42 -13.24
CA ASN A 249 11.98 -13.77 -13.46
C ASN A 249 10.53 -13.91 -12.96
N ALA A 250 10.22 -13.36 -11.79
CA ALA A 250 8.87 -13.37 -11.24
C ALA A 250 7.91 -12.57 -12.11
N LEU A 251 8.28 -11.35 -12.53
CA LEU A 251 7.46 -10.51 -13.41
C LEU A 251 7.15 -11.20 -14.76
N ASN A 252 8.11 -11.95 -15.31
CA ASN A 252 7.94 -12.68 -16.57
C ASN A 252 6.92 -13.83 -16.51
N ALA A 253 6.44 -14.20 -15.32
CA ALA A 253 5.42 -15.25 -15.14
C ALA A 253 4.04 -14.69 -14.69
N VAL A 254 3.91 -13.37 -14.52
CA VAL A 254 2.68 -12.76 -13.99
C VAL A 254 1.49 -12.92 -14.95
N VAL A 255 1.73 -12.85 -16.26
CA VAL A 255 0.65 -13.00 -17.26
C VAL A 255 0.02 -14.39 -17.17
N ASP A 256 0.83 -15.43 -16.99
CA ASP A 256 0.32 -16.80 -16.82
C ASP A 256 -0.57 -16.91 -15.57
N VAL A 257 -0.19 -16.25 -14.47
CA VAL A 257 -1.02 -16.21 -13.27
C VAL A 257 -2.38 -15.58 -13.55
N PHE A 258 -2.42 -14.43 -14.23
CA PHE A 258 -3.68 -13.76 -14.53
C PHE A 258 -4.60 -14.55 -15.48
N LEU A 259 -4.02 -15.29 -16.41
CA LEU A 259 -4.79 -16.02 -17.41
C LEU A 259 -5.18 -17.43 -16.98
N ARG A 260 -4.44 -18.07 -16.07
CA ARG A 260 -4.52 -19.53 -15.87
C ARG A 260 -4.65 -20.00 -14.42
N ASN A 261 -4.32 -19.18 -13.43
CA ASN A 261 -4.25 -19.64 -12.04
C ASN A 261 -5.35 -19.04 -11.16
N THR A 262 -6.05 -19.91 -10.45
CA THR A 262 -7.08 -19.57 -9.44
C THR A 262 -6.82 -20.36 -8.16
N ASP A 263 -5.62 -20.22 -7.63
CA ASP A 263 -5.15 -20.93 -6.42
C ASP A 263 -4.52 -19.96 -5.40
N ILE A 264 -4.35 -20.44 -4.16
CA ILE A 264 -3.72 -19.63 -3.10
C ILE A 264 -2.26 -19.26 -3.44
N ALA A 265 -1.55 -20.13 -4.17
CA ALA A 265 -0.16 -19.90 -4.53
C ALA A 265 -0.01 -18.71 -5.50
N ALA A 266 -0.99 -18.50 -6.37
CA ALA A 266 -1.07 -17.35 -7.27
C ALA A 266 -1.28 -16.06 -6.48
N VAL A 267 -2.17 -16.07 -5.48
CA VAL A 267 -2.35 -14.94 -4.55
C VAL A 267 -1.04 -14.66 -3.82
N GLN A 268 -0.40 -15.69 -3.28
CA GLN A 268 0.88 -15.56 -2.57
C GLN A 268 1.99 -15.01 -3.48
N GLY A 269 2.07 -15.45 -4.74
CA GLY A 269 3.03 -14.94 -5.71
C GLY A 269 2.85 -13.45 -6.00
N LEU A 270 1.61 -13.00 -6.24
CA LEU A 270 1.31 -11.58 -6.45
C LEU A 270 1.55 -10.74 -5.19
N LEU A 271 1.20 -11.26 -4.01
CA LEU A 271 1.54 -10.61 -2.73
C LEU A 271 3.04 -10.53 -2.50
N GLY A 272 3.80 -11.56 -2.90
CA GLY A 272 5.24 -11.57 -2.86
C GLY A 272 5.87 -10.44 -3.69
N LEU A 273 5.36 -10.22 -4.91
CA LEU A 273 5.74 -9.07 -5.74
C LEU A 273 5.36 -7.74 -5.08
N ALA A 274 4.14 -7.62 -4.55
CA ALA A 274 3.70 -6.42 -3.84
C ALA A 274 4.61 -6.10 -2.64
N LEU A 275 4.90 -7.08 -1.79
CA LEU A 275 5.82 -6.98 -0.65
C LEU A 275 7.25 -6.62 -1.07
N TYR A 276 7.71 -7.14 -2.20
CA TYR A 276 9.00 -6.72 -2.74
C TYR A 276 8.98 -5.23 -3.10
N PHE A 277 7.97 -4.76 -3.87
CA PHE A 277 7.86 -3.37 -4.29
C PHE A 277 7.55 -2.39 -3.15
N GLN A 278 6.94 -2.86 -2.05
CA GLN A 278 6.78 -2.06 -0.83
C GLN A 278 8.13 -1.59 -0.27
N GLY A 279 9.18 -2.40 -0.40
CA GLY A 279 10.55 -2.03 -0.03
C GLY A 279 11.27 -1.13 -1.05
N THR A 280 10.56 -0.59 -2.05
CA THR A 280 11.13 0.24 -3.13
C THR A 280 10.43 1.59 -3.22
N PRO A 281 11.05 2.61 -3.83
CA PRO A 281 10.42 3.91 -4.04
C PRO A 281 9.23 3.93 -5.00
N ASN A 282 8.84 2.80 -5.62
CA ASN A 282 7.79 2.73 -6.63
C ASN A 282 6.42 2.35 -6.01
N PRO A 283 5.57 3.32 -5.65
CA PRO A 283 4.25 3.05 -5.08
C PRO A 283 3.27 2.48 -6.12
N GLN A 284 3.49 2.69 -7.42
CA GLN A 284 2.57 2.25 -8.46
C GLN A 284 2.60 0.73 -8.61
N ALA A 285 3.78 0.11 -8.64
CA ALA A 285 3.91 -1.33 -8.72
C ALA A 285 3.27 -2.01 -7.50
N LEU A 286 3.56 -1.53 -6.29
CA LEU A 286 2.91 -1.99 -5.06
C LEU A 286 1.37 -1.86 -5.16
N PHE A 287 0.86 -0.69 -5.56
CA PHE A 287 -0.58 -0.45 -5.70
C PHE A 287 -1.25 -1.46 -6.64
N MET A 288 -0.65 -1.69 -7.81
CA MET A 288 -1.21 -2.61 -8.80
C MET A 288 -1.15 -4.08 -8.35
N PHE A 289 -0.02 -4.53 -7.79
CA PHE A 289 0.11 -5.92 -7.33
C PHE A 289 -0.75 -6.21 -6.09
N ALA A 290 -0.85 -5.27 -5.14
CA ALA A 290 -1.74 -5.41 -3.98
C ALA A 290 -3.21 -5.51 -4.41
N ALA A 291 -3.64 -4.64 -5.33
CA ALA A 291 -5.00 -4.67 -5.87
C ALA A 291 -5.31 -5.97 -6.62
N ALA A 292 -4.39 -6.43 -7.46
CA ALA A 292 -4.54 -7.67 -8.21
C ALA A 292 -4.58 -8.90 -7.29
N ALA A 293 -3.70 -8.95 -6.29
CA ALA A 293 -3.70 -10.00 -5.28
C ALA A 293 -4.99 -10.01 -4.46
N MET A 294 -5.50 -8.84 -4.06
CA MET A 294 -6.78 -8.74 -3.35
C MET A 294 -7.95 -9.24 -4.21
N ARG A 295 -8.02 -8.85 -5.49
CA ARG A 295 -9.04 -9.35 -6.42
C ARG A 295 -8.98 -10.88 -6.59
N LEU A 296 -7.78 -11.44 -6.68
CA LEU A 296 -7.61 -12.89 -6.78
C LEU A 296 -7.93 -13.61 -5.46
N ALA A 297 -7.61 -13.00 -4.31
CA ALA A 297 -8.01 -13.49 -3.00
C ALA A 297 -9.54 -13.53 -2.86
N GLN A 298 -10.23 -12.52 -3.38
CA GLN A 298 -11.68 -12.48 -3.45
C GLN A 298 -12.24 -13.61 -4.32
N SER A 299 -11.68 -13.83 -5.52
CA SER A 299 -12.19 -14.82 -6.47
C SER A 299 -12.09 -16.27 -5.97
N ILE A 300 -11.09 -16.58 -5.12
CA ILE A 300 -10.94 -17.90 -4.49
C ILE A 300 -11.55 -17.97 -3.06
N GLY A 301 -12.25 -16.91 -2.64
CA GLY A 301 -13.00 -16.86 -1.39
C GLY A 301 -12.17 -16.71 -0.11
N LEU A 302 -10.98 -16.09 -0.13
CA LEU A 302 -10.18 -15.87 1.10
C LEU A 302 -10.78 -14.81 2.03
N HIS A 303 -11.65 -13.95 1.52
CA HIS A 303 -12.40 -12.93 2.26
C HIS A 303 -13.59 -13.50 3.04
N ARG A 304 -13.85 -14.80 2.90
CA ARG A 304 -14.88 -15.52 3.64
C ARG A 304 -14.23 -16.48 4.64
N GLU A 305 -14.70 -16.45 5.87
CA GLU A 305 -14.29 -17.42 6.88
C GLU A 305 -14.76 -18.81 6.48
N ASN A 306 -13.86 -19.78 6.52
CA ASN A 306 -14.20 -21.16 6.22
C ASN A 306 -14.81 -21.84 7.45
N ALA A 307 -15.80 -22.72 7.23
CA ALA A 307 -16.37 -23.53 8.30
C ALA A 307 -15.36 -24.55 8.91
N SER A 308 -14.18 -24.68 8.30
CA SER A 308 -13.15 -25.67 8.61
C SER A 308 -12.35 -25.42 9.91
N GLY A 309 -12.71 -24.39 10.69
CA GLY A 309 -12.20 -24.19 12.06
C GLY A 309 -10.72 -23.79 12.15
N ALA A 310 -10.04 -24.23 13.21
CA ALA A 310 -8.69 -23.82 13.59
C ALA A 310 -7.56 -24.64 12.93
N SER A 311 -7.75 -25.16 11.71
CA SER A 311 -6.71 -25.95 11.03
C SER A 311 -5.52 -25.07 10.61
N PRO A 312 -4.30 -25.62 10.51
CA PRO A 312 -3.14 -24.88 9.99
C PRO A 312 -3.36 -24.33 8.58
N GLU A 313 -4.11 -25.04 7.74
CA GLU A 313 -4.48 -24.59 6.39
C GLU A 313 -5.43 -23.39 6.44
N ALA A 314 -6.45 -23.43 7.32
CA ALA A 314 -7.36 -22.30 7.52
C ALA A 314 -6.60 -21.07 8.01
N GLU A 315 -5.67 -21.24 8.96
CA GLU A 315 -4.82 -20.15 9.44
C GLU A 315 -3.94 -19.58 8.32
N GLN A 316 -3.36 -20.43 7.45
CA GLN A 316 -2.59 -19.94 6.31
C GLN A 316 -3.44 -19.14 5.32
N ARG A 317 -4.69 -19.57 5.06
CA ARG A 317 -5.65 -18.82 4.24
C ARG A 317 -5.97 -17.45 4.85
N ARG A 318 -6.21 -17.37 6.17
CA ARG A 318 -6.40 -16.10 6.89
C ARG A 318 -5.17 -15.21 6.75
N ARG A 319 -3.97 -15.75 6.97
CA ARG A 319 -2.71 -14.99 6.83
C ARG A 319 -2.57 -14.38 5.44
N VAL A 320 -2.81 -15.16 4.38
CA VAL A 320 -2.73 -14.67 3.00
C VAL A 320 -3.77 -13.57 2.74
N TYR A 321 -5.02 -13.73 3.18
CA TYR A 321 -6.04 -12.68 3.10
C TYR A 321 -5.60 -11.40 3.82
N TRP A 322 -5.12 -11.51 5.06
CA TRP A 322 -4.73 -10.36 5.86
C TRP A 322 -3.50 -9.65 5.31
N ILE A 323 -2.54 -10.36 4.71
CA ILE A 323 -1.43 -9.72 3.97
C ILE A 323 -1.98 -8.88 2.82
N ALA A 324 -2.91 -9.42 2.02
CA ALA A 324 -3.56 -8.64 0.96
C ALA A 324 -4.27 -7.40 1.50
N PHE A 325 -5.02 -7.55 2.60
CA PHE A 325 -5.78 -6.44 3.22
C PHE A 325 -4.85 -5.35 3.77
N ILE A 326 -3.77 -5.75 4.44
CA ILE A 326 -2.75 -4.85 4.96
C ILE A 326 -2.16 -4.04 3.82
N LEU A 327 -1.67 -4.69 2.77
CA LEU A 327 -1.03 -4.02 1.64
C LEU A 327 -1.98 -3.07 0.92
N ASP A 328 -3.20 -3.54 0.61
CA ASP A 328 -4.22 -2.75 -0.07
C ASP A 328 -4.63 -1.52 0.76
N SER A 329 -4.75 -1.65 2.09
CA SER A 329 -5.04 -0.52 2.99
C SER A 329 -3.91 0.48 3.07
N ASP A 330 -2.72 -0.02 3.31
CA ASP A 330 -1.51 0.75 3.54
C ASP A 330 -1.11 1.56 2.30
N ILE A 331 -1.18 0.98 1.10
CA ILE A 331 -0.90 1.74 -0.13
C ILE A 331 -2.03 2.73 -0.46
N SER A 332 -3.29 2.32 -0.31
CA SER A 332 -4.45 3.16 -0.65
C SER A 332 -4.48 4.45 0.16
N ILE A 333 -4.23 4.37 1.47
CA ILE A 333 -4.16 5.57 2.31
C ILE A 333 -2.97 6.46 1.92
N ARG A 334 -1.79 5.87 1.63
CA ARG A 334 -0.58 6.63 1.26
C ARG A 334 -0.72 7.41 -0.04
N VAL A 335 -1.38 6.84 -1.05
CA VAL A 335 -1.57 7.51 -2.34
C VAL A 335 -2.93 8.22 -2.46
N GLY A 336 -3.80 8.09 -1.47
CA GLY A 336 -5.15 8.65 -1.48
C GLY A 336 -6.05 8.07 -2.55
N ARG A 337 -5.90 6.78 -2.85
CA ARG A 337 -6.75 6.06 -3.82
C ARG A 337 -7.71 5.13 -3.08
N PRO A 338 -8.90 4.87 -3.64
CA PRO A 338 -9.82 3.91 -3.03
C PRO A 338 -9.22 2.51 -3.01
N PRO A 339 -9.38 1.78 -1.90
CA PRO A 339 -8.95 0.40 -1.84
C PRO A 339 -9.89 -0.59 -2.56
N VAL A 340 -9.40 -1.80 -2.81
CA VAL A 340 -10.18 -2.86 -3.49
C VAL A 340 -11.20 -3.51 -2.58
N GLN A 341 -10.81 -3.89 -1.36
CA GLN A 341 -11.70 -4.62 -0.44
C GLN A 341 -12.59 -3.67 0.34
N ASP A 342 -13.91 -3.82 0.19
CA ASP A 342 -14.89 -3.10 1.01
C ASP A 342 -14.77 -3.54 2.47
N ILE A 343 -14.88 -2.57 3.40
CA ILE A 343 -14.80 -2.83 4.83
C ILE A 343 -16.04 -3.58 5.35
N GLU A 344 -17.13 -3.58 4.61
CA GLU A 344 -18.40 -4.23 4.96
C GLU A 344 -18.56 -5.61 4.29
N ASP A 345 -17.63 -6.02 3.42
CA ASP A 345 -17.76 -7.23 2.60
C ASP A 345 -16.66 -8.29 2.84
N TYR A 346 -16.38 -8.58 4.12
CA TYR A 346 -15.57 -9.72 4.54
C TYR A 346 -15.99 -10.19 5.94
N ASP A 347 -15.81 -11.48 6.23
CA ASP A 347 -16.03 -12.05 7.57
C ASP A 347 -14.83 -12.87 8.08
N THR A 348 -13.72 -12.91 7.34
CA THR A 348 -12.46 -13.54 7.76
C THR A 348 -11.96 -12.97 9.09
N HIS A 349 -11.78 -13.83 10.08
CA HIS A 349 -11.28 -13.46 11.39
C HIS A 349 -9.82 -13.02 11.36
N LEU A 350 -9.42 -12.15 12.29
CA LEU A 350 -8.03 -11.76 12.47
C LEU A 350 -7.12 -13.00 12.69
N PRO A 351 -5.85 -12.97 12.25
CA PRO A 351 -4.90 -14.07 12.44
C PRO A 351 -4.77 -14.44 13.92
N THR A 352 -4.48 -15.72 14.21
CA THR A 352 -4.46 -16.25 15.57
C THR A 352 -3.57 -15.40 16.49
N GLU A 353 -4.08 -15.05 17.68
CA GLU A 353 -3.37 -14.19 18.63
C GLU A 353 -2.10 -14.85 19.18
N ASN A 354 -2.16 -16.15 19.46
CA ASN A 354 -1.03 -16.97 19.92
C ASN A 354 -0.78 -18.11 18.92
N PRO A 355 -0.12 -17.83 17.78
CA PRO A 355 0.08 -18.83 16.74
C PRO A 355 1.06 -19.92 17.21
N PRO A 356 0.71 -21.22 17.06
CA PRO A 356 1.53 -22.32 17.58
C PRO A 356 2.90 -22.44 16.88
N ASP A 357 3.01 -21.96 15.64
CA ASP A 357 4.25 -21.92 14.87
C ASP A 357 5.09 -20.66 15.14
N GLY A 358 4.62 -19.77 16.02
CA GLY A 358 5.30 -18.52 16.38
C GLY A 358 5.40 -17.49 15.26
N ARG A 359 4.77 -17.73 14.10
CA ARG A 359 4.87 -16.84 12.94
C ARG A 359 4.10 -15.55 13.16
N GLY A 360 4.66 -14.43 12.70
CA GLY A 360 4.13 -13.09 12.92
C GLY A 360 4.43 -12.52 14.31
N VAL A 361 5.08 -13.27 15.20
CA VAL A 361 5.46 -12.82 16.54
C VAL A 361 6.93 -12.41 16.57
N LEU A 362 7.20 -11.12 16.77
CA LEU A 362 8.55 -10.59 16.89
C LEU A 362 8.93 -10.38 18.36
N THR A 363 10.23 -10.46 18.67
CA THR A 363 10.76 -10.09 19.99
C THR A 363 11.55 -8.80 19.85
N ILE A 364 11.06 -7.72 20.48
CA ILE A 364 11.68 -6.40 20.47
C ILE A 364 11.99 -6.03 21.92
N ASP A 365 13.26 -5.82 22.24
CA ASP A 365 13.72 -5.50 23.60
C ASP A 365 13.20 -6.49 24.68
N GLY A 366 13.20 -7.78 24.35
CA GLY A 366 12.70 -8.86 25.22
C GLY A 366 11.17 -9.00 25.28
N THR A 367 10.43 -8.10 24.65
CA THR A 367 8.96 -8.14 24.60
C THR A 367 8.48 -8.87 23.36
N ARG A 368 7.62 -9.88 23.55
CA ARG A 368 6.98 -10.62 22.45
C ARG A 368 5.75 -9.88 21.98
N ILE A 369 5.69 -9.59 20.69
CA ILE A 369 4.60 -8.83 20.07
C ILE A 369 4.13 -9.60 18.84
N ASN A 370 2.82 -9.88 18.75
CA ASN A 370 2.21 -10.41 17.52
C ASN A 370 2.11 -9.28 16.48
N TYR A 371 3.25 -8.96 15.88
CA TYR A 371 3.44 -7.90 14.91
C TYR A 371 2.49 -8.02 13.72
N PHE A 372 2.33 -9.23 13.17
CA PHE A 372 1.45 -9.45 12.02
C PHE A 372 -0.02 -9.16 12.35
N ARG A 373 -0.50 -9.60 13.51
CA ARG A 373 -1.86 -9.28 13.97
C ARG A 373 -2.05 -7.79 14.23
N LEU A 374 -1.06 -7.10 14.79
CA LEU A 374 -1.10 -5.64 14.97
C LEU A 374 -1.18 -4.90 13.63
N LEU A 375 -0.44 -5.35 12.61
CA LEU A 375 -0.56 -4.79 11.26
C LEU A 375 -1.98 -4.97 10.69
N ALA A 376 -2.60 -6.14 10.89
CA ALA A 376 -3.97 -6.38 10.47
C ALA A 376 -4.97 -5.43 11.17
N GLN A 377 -4.82 -5.23 12.47
CA GLN A 377 -5.64 -4.28 13.23
C GLN A 377 -5.41 -2.83 12.80
N LEU A 378 -4.14 -2.44 12.57
CA LEU A 378 -3.80 -1.13 12.02
C LEU A 378 -4.45 -0.90 10.66
N ALA A 379 -4.45 -1.91 9.79
CA ALA A 379 -5.11 -1.84 8.49
C ALA A 379 -6.63 -1.62 8.63
N GLN A 380 -7.29 -2.26 9.61
CA GLN A 380 -8.71 -1.98 9.89
C GLN A 380 -8.93 -0.53 10.32
N ILE A 381 -8.06 0.02 11.18
CA ILE A 381 -8.13 1.42 11.60
C ILE A 381 -7.91 2.35 10.40
N GLN A 382 -6.90 2.10 9.57
CA GLN A 382 -6.64 2.86 8.34
C GLN A 382 -7.88 2.87 7.43
N ARG A 383 -8.56 1.74 7.27
CA ARG A 383 -9.80 1.64 6.49
C ARG A 383 -10.95 2.47 7.08
N LEU A 384 -11.10 2.47 8.40
CA LEU A 384 -12.07 3.32 9.08
C LEU A 384 -11.76 4.80 8.86
N VAL A 385 -10.49 5.20 8.94
CA VAL A 385 -10.03 6.56 8.67
C VAL A 385 -10.34 6.97 7.22
N ILE A 386 -10.03 6.12 6.24
CA ILE A 386 -10.39 6.36 4.83
C ILE A 386 -11.90 6.60 4.70
N ARG A 387 -12.72 5.71 5.28
CA ARG A 387 -14.19 5.80 5.21
C ARG A 387 -14.71 7.11 5.82
N GLN A 388 -14.20 7.49 6.98
CA GLN A 388 -14.72 8.60 7.78
C GLN A 388 -14.20 9.98 7.35
N LEU A 389 -13.03 10.07 6.70
CA LEU A 389 -12.41 11.35 6.37
C LEU A 389 -12.29 11.63 4.88
N TYR A 390 -12.12 10.59 4.06
CA TYR A 390 -11.63 10.77 2.70
C TYR A 390 -12.60 10.32 1.59
N THR A 391 -13.73 9.71 1.95
CA THR A 391 -14.79 9.35 0.99
C THR A 391 -15.48 10.57 0.41
N VAL A 392 -15.97 10.44 -0.82
CA VAL A 392 -16.69 11.52 -1.53
C VAL A 392 -17.89 12.00 -0.71
N THR A 393 -18.66 11.07 -0.12
CA THR A 393 -19.83 11.39 0.70
C THR A 393 -19.49 12.28 1.90
N VAL A 394 -18.36 12.02 2.58
CA VAL A 394 -17.91 12.84 3.70
C VAL A 394 -17.49 14.22 3.23
N ARG A 395 -16.76 14.30 2.12
CA ARG A 395 -16.31 15.60 1.57
C ARG A 395 -17.49 16.47 1.14
N GLN A 396 -18.47 15.88 0.45
CA GLN A 396 -19.67 16.60 0.02
C GLN A 396 -20.47 17.13 1.22
N LYS A 397 -20.65 16.32 2.27
CA LYS A 397 -21.33 16.77 3.50
C LYS A 397 -20.62 17.95 4.14
N ARG A 398 -19.28 17.87 4.30
CA ARG A 398 -18.48 18.99 4.85
C ARG A 398 -18.59 20.26 4.01
N ALA A 399 -18.59 20.14 2.69
CA ALA A 399 -18.71 21.29 1.80
C ALA A 399 -20.08 21.98 1.98
N VAL A 400 -21.16 21.20 2.06
CA VAL A 400 -22.51 21.72 2.30
C VAL A 400 -22.62 22.40 3.67
N GLU A 401 -22.12 21.77 4.73
CA GLU A 401 -22.10 22.34 6.09
C GLU A 401 -21.31 23.67 6.14
N LEU A 402 -20.16 23.74 5.46
CA LEU A 402 -19.38 24.98 5.37
C LEU A 402 -20.11 26.08 4.60
N GLU A 403 -20.77 25.77 3.48
CA GLU A 403 -21.59 26.74 2.76
C GLU A 403 -22.74 27.30 3.61
N GLU A 404 -23.38 26.45 4.44
CA GLU A 404 -24.42 26.89 5.37
C GLU A 404 -23.88 27.83 6.45
N VAL A 405 -22.70 27.55 7.00
CA VAL A 405 -22.02 28.44 7.97
C VAL A 405 -21.68 29.78 7.32
N TYR A 406 -21.11 29.80 6.12
CA TYR A 406 -20.78 31.05 5.42
C TYR A 406 -22.04 31.86 5.08
N LYS A 407 -23.13 31.20 4.67
CA LYS A 407 -24.44 31.86 4.44
C LYS A 407 -24.99 32.44 5.74
N PHE A 408 -24.86 31.72 6.87
CA PHE A 408 -25.28 32.20 8.18
C PHE A 408 -24.47 33.44 8.60
N GLU A 409 -23.14 33.39 8.55
CA GLU A 409 -22.25 34.51 8.88
C GLU A 409 -22.54 35.75 8.02
N ALA A 410 -22.73 35.57 6.70
CA ALA A 410 -23.07 36.65 5.78
C ALA A 410 -24.47 37.24 6.01
N SER A 411 -25.39 36.45 6.60
CA SER A 411 -26.76 36.87 6.91
C SER A 411 -26.90 37.55 8.27
N THR A 412 -25.89 37.46 9.14
CA THR A 412 -25.87 38.15 10.45
C THR A 412 -25.53 39.64 10.28
N PRO A 413 -26.45 40.58 10.55
CA PRO A 413 -26.13 42.00 10.46
C PRO A 413 -25.13 42.43 11.54
N ALA A 414 -24.16 43.27 11.17
CA ALA A 414 -23.05 43.77 11.99
C ALA A 414 -23.44 44.54 13.28
N HIS A 415 -24.72 44.63 13.62
CA HIS A 415 -25.23 45.37 14.78
C HIS A 415 -25.38 44.53 16.05
N ILE A 416 -25.04 43.24 16.05
CA ILE A 416 -25.20 42.36 17.23
C ILE A 416 -23.93 42.30 18.12
N PHE A 417 -22.81 42.89 17.70
CA PHE A 417 -21.57 42.96 18.49
C PHE A 417 -21.15 44.40 18.82
N LEU A 418 -22.07 45.20 19.38
CA LEU A 418 -21.74 46.44 20.10
C LEU A 418 -22.11 46.32 21.58
#